data_AF-A0A418VS23-F1
#
_entry.id   AF-A0A418VS23-F1
#
_cell.length_a   1.000
_cell.length_b   1.000
_cell.length_c   1.000
_cell.angle_alpha   90.00
_cell.angle_beta   90.00
_cell.angle_gamma   90.00
#
_symmetry.space_group_name_H-M   'P 1'
#
loop_
_entity.id
_entity.type
_entity.pdbx_description
1 polymer ?
#
loop_
_entity_poly.entity_id
_entity_poly.type
_entity_poly.pdbx_seq_one_letter_code
_entity_poly.pdbx_strand_id
1 'polypeptide(L)' 'MPIIFSGLYIAACVVCGVMGRNTVFGFMGHFLLALFLTPMVDFIIQAVGRPSARLRDKILSLRSR' A
#
# COMPACT_ATOMS: atom_id res chain seq x y z
N MET A 1 10.79 5.21 15.46
CA MET A 1 10.48 4.20 14.42
C MET A 1 9.42 4.64 13.42
N PRO A 2 8.22 5.13 13.80
CA PRO A 2 7.20 5.53 12.81
C PRO A 2 7.61 6.75 11.96
N ILE A 3 8.34 7.70 12.55
CA ILE A 3 8.77 8.94 11.89
C ILE A 3 9.67 8.67 10.67
N ILE A 4 10.54 7.66 10.75
CA ILE A 4 11.45 7.30 9.65
C ILE A 4 10.66 6.75 8.46
N PHE A 5 9.68 5.88 8.72
CA PHE A 5 8.79 5.34 7.69
C PHE A 5 7.92 6.42 7.04
N SER A 6 7.35 7.34 7.84
CA SER A 6 6.59 8.47 7.31
C SER A 6 7.43 9.39 6.43
N GLY A 7 8.68 9.66 6.83
CA GLY A 7 9.61 10.46 6.04
C GLY A 7 9.96 9.83 4.69
N LEU A 8 10.26 8.52 4.68
CA LEU A 8 10.51 7.75 3.45
C LEU A 8 9.28 7.73 2.53
N TYR A 9 8.10 7.58 3.10
CA TYR A 9 6.85 7.55 2.35
C TYR A 9 6.55 8.89 1.67
N ILE A 10 6.69 10.00 2.40
CA ILE A 10 6.55 11.36 1.84
C ILE A 10 7.60 11.58 0.74
N ALA A 11 8.85 11.18 0.96
CA ALA A 11 9.92 11.31 -0.04
C ALA A 11 9.61 10.54 -1.33
N ALA A 12 9.10 9.31 -1.22
CA ALA A 12 8.67 8.52 -2.37
C ALA A 12 7.50 9.18 -3.13
N CYS A 13 6.52 9.73 -2.42
CA CYS A 13 5.42 10.48 -3.04
C CYS A 13 5.93 11.71 -3.78
N VAL A 14 6.91 12.44 -3.22
CA VAL A 14 7.55 13.58 -3.88
C VAL A 14 8.29 13.14 -5.14
N VAL A 15 9.02 12.03 -5.13
CA VAL A 15 9.69 11.50 -6.33
C VAL A 15 8.68 11.18 -7.43
N CYS A 16 7.56 10.53 -7.10
CA CYS A 16 6.47 10.28 -8.05
C CYS A 16 5.88 11.59 -8.61
N GLY A 17 5.70 12.60 -7.76
CA GLY A 17 5.28 13.94 -8.18
C GLY A 17 6.28 14.61 -9.13
N VAL A 18 7.58 14.58 -8.80
CA VAL A 18 8.64 15.20 -9.63
C VAL A 18 8.71 14.54 -11.00
N MET A 19 8.67 13.20 -11.04
CA MET A 19 8.69 12.42 -12.28
C MET A 19 7.41 12.66 -13.11
N GLY A 20 6.29 12.93 -12.43
CA GLY A 20 5.01 13.30 -13.02
C GLY A 20 4.85 14.74 -13.47
N ARG A 21 5.81 15.65 -13.21
CA ARG A 21 5.54 17.10 -13.36
C ARG A 21 5.16 17.54 -14.76
N ASN A 22 5.50 16.75 -15.78
CA ASN A 22 5.24 17.06 -17.18
C ASN A 22 4.00 16.35 -17.77
N THR A 23 3.21 15.65 -16.93
CA THR A 23 1.96 15.02 -17.34
C THR A 23 0.76 15.94 -17.09
N VAL A 24 -0.40 15.63 -17.69
CA VAL A 24 -1.64 16.42 -17.61
C VAL A 24 -2.08 16.73 -16.17
N PHE A 25 -1.76 15.83 -15.22
CA PHE A 25 -2.06 15.98 -13.80
C PHE A 25 -1.03 16.83 -13.03
N GLY A 26 0.16 17.03 -13.60
CA GLY A 26 1.27 17.75 -12.99
C GLY A 26 1.82 17.13 -11.71
N PHE A 27 2.74 17.85 -11.07
CA PHE A 27 3.38 17.45 -9.82
C PHE A 27 2.36 17.18 -8.71
N MET A 28 1.41 18.10 -8.53
CA MET A 28 0.40 18.03 -7.47
C MET A 28 -0.52 16.83 -7.65
N GLY A 29 -0.91 16.53 -8.90
CA GLY A 29 -1.79 15.41 -9.20
C GLY A 29 -1.11 14.06 -8.95
N HIS A 30 0.12 13.84 -9.41
CA HIS A 30 0.82 12.58 -9.11
C HIS A 30 1.25 12.44 -7.65
N PHE A 31 1.56 13.53 -6.95
CA PHE A 31 1.82 13.51 -5.51
C PHE A 31 0.58 13.09 -4.72
N LEU A 32 -0.57 13.73 -4.96
CA LEU A 32 -1.85 13.38 -4.31
C LEU A 32 -2.33 11.99 -4.69
N LEU A 33 -2.16 11.59 -5.96
CA LEU A 33 -2.51 10.26 -6.42
C LEU A 33 -1.69 9.20 -5.68
N ALA A 34 -0.36 9.35 -5.58
CA ALA A 34 0.48 8.41 -4.83
C ALA A 34 0.10 8.34 -3.35
N LEU A 35 -0.18 9.49 -2.73
CA LEU A 35 -0.57 9.61 -1.32
C LEU A 35 -1.89 8.87 -1.01
N PHE A 36 -2.89 8.98 -1.88
CA PHE A 36 -4.20 8.35 -1.69
C PHE A 36 -4.28 6.92 -2.24
N LEU A 37 -3.51 6.59 -3.27
CA LEU A 37 -3.50 5.25 -3.87
C LEU A 37 -2.89 4.23 -2.92
N THR A 38 -1.84 4.60 -2.18
CA THR A 38 -1.16 3.66 -1.28
C THR A 38 -2.08 3.08 -0.19
N PRO A 39 -2.88 3.86 0.57
CA PRO A 39 -3.81 3.29 1.54
C PRO A 39 -4.93 2.47 0.87
N MET A 40 -5.34 2.81 -0.35
CA MET A 40 -6.28 1.98 -1.12
C MET A 40 -5.68 0.63 -1.49
N VAL A 41 -4.45 0.60 -1.99
CA VAL A 41 -3.73 -0.63 -2.35
C VAL A 41 -3.53 -1.50 -1.11
N ASP A 42 -3.13 -0.91 0.01
CA ASP A 42 -2.98 -1.62 1.28
C ASP A 42 -4.30 -2.24 1.75
N PHE A 43 -5.41 -1.50 1.65
CA PHE A 43 -6.74 -2.02 1.98
C PHE A 43 -7.13 -3.22 1.09
N ILE A 44 -6.87 -3.16 -0.22
CA ILE A 44 -7.13 -4.27 -1.14
C ILE A 44 -6.25 -5.48 -0.80
N ILE A 45 -4.95 -5.28 -0.55
CA ILE A 45 -4.03 -6.35 -0.17
C ILE A 45 -4.50 -7.00 1.14
N GLN A 46 -4.92 -6.21 2.11
CA GLN A 46 -5.47 -6.74 3.35
C GLN A 46 -6.77 -7.52 3.10
N ALA A 47 -7.67 -7.01 2.27
CA ALA A 47 -8.94 -7.67 1.96
C ALA A 47 -8.73 -9.02 1.24
N VAL A 48 -7.82 -9.08 0.27
CA VAL A 48 -7.50 -10.30 -0.50
C VAL A 48 -6.61 -11.25 0.31
N GLY A 49 -5.66 -10.69 1.07
CA GLY A 49 -4.67 -11.42 1.83
C GLY A 49 -5.18 -12.00 3.15
N ARG A 50 -6.36 -11.60 3.64
CA ARG A 50 -7.00 -12.23 4.80
C ARG A 50 -7.35 -13.69 4.42
N PRO A 51 -6.63 -14.70 4.93
CA PRO A 51 -7.02 -16.08 4.70
C PRO A 51 -8.41 -16.26 5.30
N SER A 52 -9.37 -16.74 4.52
CA SER A 52 -10.72 -17.02 5.03
C SER A 52 -10.59 -17.92 6.26
N ALA A 53 -11.40 -17.69 7.30
CA ALA A 53 -11.35 -18.47 8.54
C ALA A 53 -11.33 -19.99 8.29
N ARG A 54 -12.03 -20.41 7.23
CA ARG A 54 -12.09 -21.79 6.73
C ARG A 54 -10.73 -22.36 6.27
N LEU A 55 -9.85 -21.54 5.67
CA LEU A 55 -8.50 -21.95 5.27
C LEU A 55 -7.57 -22.06 6.49
N ARG A 56 -7.72 -21.15 7.46
CA ARG A 56 -6.99 -21.19 8.73
C ARG A 56 -7.29 -22.48 9.51
N ASP A 57 -8.57 -22.87 9.56
CA ASP A 57 -8.99 -24.10 10.24
C ASP A 57 -8.47 -25.37 9.54
N LYS A 58 -8.46 -25.39 8.20
CA LYS A 58 -7.84 -26.48 7.43
C LYS A 58 -6.34 -26.61 7.72
N ILE A 59 -5.59 -25.51 7.73
CA ILE A 59 -4.14 -25.52 8.01
C ILE A 59 -3.86 -26.03 9.43
N LEU A 60 -4.65 -25.59 10.43
CA LEU A 60 -4.55 -26.05 11.81
C LEU A 60 -4.82 -27.57 11.94
N SER A 61 -5.84 -28.07 11.24
CA SER A 61 -6.16 -29.51 11.25
C SER A 61 -5.08 -30.39 10.60
N LEU A 62 -4.35 -29.86 9.60
CA LEU A 62 -3.25 -30.57 8.93
C LEU A 62 -1.95 -30.55 9.74
N ARG A 63 -1.74 -29.54 10.59
CA ARG A 63 -0.58 -29.44 11.49
C ARG A 63 -0.70 -30.31 12.74
N SER A 64 -1.91 -30.76 13.10
CA SER A 64 -2.18 -31.58 14.29
C SER A 64 -2.04 -33.10 14.03
N ARG A 65 -1.57 -33.52 12.86
CA ARG A 65 -1.16 -34.89 12.53
C ARG A 65 0.35 -34.97 12.42
#